data_AF-A0A241XFA9-F1
#
_entry.id   AF-A0A241XFA9-F1
#
_cell.length_a   1.000
_cell.length_b   1.000
_cell.length_c   1.000
_cell.angle_alpha   90.00
_cell.angle_beta   90.00
_cell.angle_gamma   90.00
#
_symmetry.space_group_name_H-M   'P 1'
#
loop_
_entity.id
_entity.type
_entity.pdbx_description
1 polymer ?
#
loop_
_entity_poly.entity_id
_entity_poly.type
_entity_poly.pdbx_seq_one_letter_code
_entity_poly.pdbx_strand_id
1 'polypeptide(L)' 'MVTKELEVVRQEGIDAKKSGSKDRPYIFFLGRQDAEDPSIFHVDDHRLICGLLATITYPARS' A
#
# COMPACT_ATOMS: atom_id res chain seq x y z
N MET A 1 -8.68 15.01 -4.48
CA MET A 1 -8.98 13.75 -5.19
C MET A 1 -8.30 12.59 -4.49
N VAL A 2 -6.98 12.64 -4.28
CA VAL A 2 -6.16 11.66 -3.53
C VAL A 2 -6.62 11.39 -2.09
N THR A 3 -7.04 12.42 -1.36
CA THR A 3 -7.50 12.29 0.03
C THR A 3 -8.75 11.40 0.16
N LYS A 4 -9.59 11.32 -0.87
CA LYS A 4 -10.81 10.51 -0.83
C LYS A 4 -10.51 9.02 -0.95
N GLU A 5 -9.54 8.65 -1.79
CA GLU A 5 -9.10 7.26 -1.96
C GLU A 5 -8.41 6.74 -0.71
N LEU A 6 -7.63 7.60 -0.04
CA LEU A 6 -6.99 7.27 1.23
C LEU A 6 -8.01 6.99 2.35
N GLU A 7 -9.05 7.81 2.47
CA GLU A 7 -10.11 7.59 3.47
C GLU A 7 -10.93 6.34 3.17
N VAL A 8 -11.16 6.01 1.89
CA VAL A 8 -11.85 4.76 1.49
C VAL A 8 -11.05 3.54 1.93
N VAL A 9 -9.76 3.48 1.58
CA VAL A 9 -8.90 2.34 1.94
C VAL A 9 -8.74 2.21 3.45
N ARG A 10 -8.70 3.33 4.16
CA ARG A 10 -8.72 3.35 5.63
C ARG A 10 -10.01 2.73 6.17
N GLN A 11 -11.16 3.11 5.64
CA GLN A 11 -12.46 2.59 6.06
C GLN A 11 -12.59 1.10 5.77
N GLU A 12 -12.16 0.66 4.58
CA GLU A 12 -12.09 -0.76 4.20
C GLU A 12 -11.23 -1.58 5.17
N GLY A 13 -10.09 -1.04 5.60
CA GLY A 13 -9.23 -1.68 6.61
C GLY A 13 -9.89 -1.78 7.99
N ILE A 14 -10.66 -0.78 8.40
CA ILE A 14 -11.43 -0.82 9.66
C ILE A 14 -12.47 -1.93 9.60
N ASP A 15 -13.18 -2.05 8.47
CA ASP A 15 -14.26 -3.02 8.32
C ASP A 15 -13.73 -4.45 8.14
N ALA A 16 -12.61 -4.62 7.44
CA ALA A 16 -11.88 -5.90 7.38
C ALA A 16 -11.41 -6.37 8.77
N LYS A 17 -10.94 -5.45 9.62
CA LYS A 17 -10.56 -5.78 11.00
C LYS A 17 -11.78 -6.22 11.83
N LYS A 18 -12.92 -5.54 11.68
CA LYS A 18 -14.17 -5.89 12.40
C LYS A 18 -14.72 -7.25 11.96
N SER A 19 -14.57 -7.62 10.68
CA SER A 19 -15.03 -8.90 10.15
C SER A 19 -14.10 -10.08 10.48
N GLY A 20 -12.93 -9.82 11.10
CA GLY A 20 -11.93 -10.84 11.37
C GLY A 20 -11.09 -11.23 10.15
N SER A 21 -11.13 -10.45 9.06
CA SER A 21 -10.28 -10.68 7.89
C SER A 21 -8.79 -10.53 8.23
N LYS A 22 -7.97 -11.31 7.52
CA LYS A 22 -6.51 -11.18 7.54
C LYS A 22 -6.03 -10.02 6.68
N ASP A 23 -6.87 -9.50 5.81
CA ASP A 23 -6.51 -8.41 4.91
C ASP A 23 -6.18 -7.14 5.68
N ARG A 24 -5.24 -6.37 5.12
CA ARG A 24 -4.77 -5.09 5.64
C ARG A 24 -4.76 -4.06 4.52
N PRO A 25 -5.09 -2.80 4.84
CA PRO A 25 -4.98 -1.72 3.86
C PRO A 25 -3.51 -1.42 3.63
N TYR A 26 -3.12 -1.34 2.36
CA TYR A 26 -1.80 -0.96 1.89
C TYR A 26 -1.91 0.27 1.00
N ILE A 27 -0.87 1.09 1.05
CA ILE A 27 -0.70 2.26 0.20
C ILE A 27 0.59 2.06 -0.58
N PHE A 28 0.48 2.19 -1.90
CA PHE A 28 1.61 2.10 -2.81
C PHE A 28 1.78 3.43 -3.54
N PHE A 29 3.03 3.81 -3.71
CA PHE A 29 3.44 4.93 -4.54
C PHE A 29 4.02 4.39 -5.84
N LEU A 30 3.68 5.03 -6.95
CA LEU A 30 4.31 4.75 -8.23
C LEU A 30 5.61 5.55 -8.34
N GLY A 31 6.66 4.90 -8.81
CA GLY A 31 7.98 5.49 -8.82
C GLY A 31 9.03 4.55 -9.38
N ARG A 32 10.28 4.94 -9.18
CA ARG A 32 11.45 4.20 -9.64
C ARG A 32 12.37 3.90 -8.47
N GLN A 33 12.85 2.66 -8.43
CA GLN A 33 13.94 2.28 -7.55
C GLN A 33 15.20 3.03 -7.97
N ASP A 34 15.95 3.58 -7.01
CA ASP A 34 17.25 4.16 -7.30
C ASP A 34 18.21 3.10 -7.86
N ALA A 35 19.01 3.48 -8.85
CA ALA A 35 19.87 2.57 -9.59
C ALA A 35 21.16 2.22 -8.83
N GLU A 36 21.62 3.10 -7.94
CA GLU A 36 22.86 2.92 -7.18
C GLU A 36 22.58 2.48 -5.74
N ASP A 37 21.46 2.94 -5.15
CA ASP A 37 21.06 2.60 -3.79
C ASP A 37 19.65 1.97 -3.74
N PRO A 38 19.53 0.63 -3.73
CA PRO A 38 18.25 -0.07 -3.62
C PRO A 38 17.47 0.17 -2.30
N SER A 39 18.01 0.92 -1.34
CA SER A 39 17.24 1.37 -0.17
C SER A 39 16.40 2.63 -0.45
N ILE A 40 16.67 3.34 -1.54
CA ILE A 40 15.99 4.58 -1.92
C ILE A 40 14.99 4.32 -3.04
N PHE A 41 13.73 4.69 -2.81
CA PHE A 41 12.66 4.66 -3.81
C PHE A 41 12.19 6.08 -4.14
N HIS A 42 12.30 6.48 -5.41
CA HIS A 42 11.90 7.80 -5.90
C HIS A 42 10.44 7.77 -6.32
N VAL A 43 9.60 8.55 -5.64
CA VAL A 43 8.19 8.72 -6.02
C VAL A 43 8.11 9.72 -7.18
N ASP A 44 7.72 9.25 -8.37
CA ASP A 44 7.69 10.09 -9.59
C ASP A 44 6.48 11.04 -9.62
N ASP A 45 5.33 10.66 -9.05
CA ASP A 45 4.17 11.54 -8.86
C ASP A 45 3.47 11.24 -7.52
N HIS A 46 3.59 12.18 -6.57
CA HIS A 46 3.01 12.08 -5.22
C HIS A 46 1.46 12.12 -5.21
N ARG A 47 0.83 12.39 -6.35
CA ARG A 47 -0.64 12.38 -6.50
C ARG A 47 -1.15 11.02 -6.94
N LEU A 48 -0.29 10.13 -7.44
CA LEU A 48 -0.66 8.77 -7.84
C LEU A 48 -0.46 7.83 -6.65
N ILE A 49 -1.47 7.79 -5.78
CA ILE A 49 -1.52 6.90 -4.63
C ILE A 49 -2.47 5.75 -4.96
N CYS A 50 -1.98 4.52 -4.90
CA CYS A 50 -2.81 3.33 -5.07
C CYS A 50 -3.07 2.71 -3.70
N GLY A 51 -4.35 2.56 -3.34
CA GLY A 51 -4.77 1.86 -2.14
C GLY A 51 -5.25 0.45 -2.47
N LEU A 52 -4.86 -0.53 -1.65
CA LEU A 52 -5.23 -1.93 -1.82
C LEU A 52 -5.50 -2.59 -0.47
N LEU A 53 -6.66 -3.23 -0.32
CA LEU A 53 -6.94 -4.13 0.79
C LEU A 53 -6.59 -5.56 0.38
N ALA A 54 -5.55 -6.15 0.98
CA ALA A 54 -5.10 -7.49 0.63
C ALA A 54 -4.35 -8.16 1.79
N THR A 55 -3.95 -9.42 1.62
CA THR A 55 -3.03 -10.12 2.51
C THR A 55 -1.69 -10.34 1.80
N ILE A 56 -0.60 -9.77 2.33
CA ILE A 56 0.75 -10.03 1.81
C ILE A 56 1.27 -11.34 2.38
N THR A 57 1.67 -12.27 1.51
CA THR A 57 2.36 -13.51 1.87
C THR A 57 3.82 -13.39 1.44
N TYR A 58 4.74 -13.42 2.39
CA TYR A 58 6.17 -13.44 2.10
C TYR A 58 6.64 -14.88 1.84
N PRO A 59 7.59 -15.09 0.92
CA PRO A 59 8.20 -16.41 0.75
C PRO A 59 8.84 -16.88 2.06
N ALA A 60 8.84 -18.20 2.27
CA ALA A 60 9.57 -18.79 3.39
C ALA A 60 11.05 -18.40 3.29
N ARG A 61 11.66 -17.97 4.40
CA ARG A 61 13.11 -17.74 4.44
C ARG A 61 13.79 -19.10 4.25
N SER A 62 14.46 -19.30 3.12
CA SER A 62 15.39 -20.41 2.90
C SER A 62 16.67 -20.18 3.67
#